data_AF-A0A351SY78-F1
#
_entry.id   AF-A0A351SY78-F1
#
_cell.length_a   1.000
_cell.length_b   1.000
_cell.length_c   1.000
_cell.angle_alpha   90.00
_cell.angle_beta   90.00
_cell.angle_gamma   90.00
#
_symmetry.space_group_name_H-M   'P 1'
#
loop_
_entity.id
_entity.type
_entity.pdbx_description
1 polymer ?
#
loop_
_entity_poly.entity_id
_entity_poly.type
_entity_poly.pdbx_seq_one_letter_code
_entity_poly.pdbx_strand_id
1 'polypeptide(L)'
;MGDDAKQQLEQVAGMTREEAKKGLIEQMVEEAKHESAKRIRVIEEEAREESVRKGQKIVALAIERLAGDFVAERTVTVVPLPSDDMKGRIIGREGRNIRA
;
A
#
# COMPACT_ATOMS: atom_id res chain seq x y z
N MET A 1 -31.28 -19.91 57.79
CA MET A 1 -29.98 -19.85 58.49
C MET A 1 -28.77 -19.85 57.54
N GLY A 2 -28.84 -20.40 56.32
CA GLY A 2 -27.71 -20.34 55.36
C GLY A 2 -27.56 -19.02 54.58
N ASP A 3 -28.67 -18.30 54.35
CA ASP A 3 -28.65 -17.06 53.55
C ASP A 3 -28.15 -15.84 54.35
N ASP A 4 -28.45 -15.76 55.64
CA ASP A 4 -27.99 -14.65 56.50
C ASP A 4 -26.46 -14.63 56.64
N ALA A 5 -25.83 -15.81 56.75
CA ALA A 5 -24.38 -15.93 56.81
C ALA A 5 -23.70 -15.51 55.50
N LYS A 6 -24.34 -15.78 54.34
CA LYS A 6 -23.86 -15.35 53.03
C LYS A 6 -23.94 -13.83 52.88
N GLN A 7 -25.06 -13.22 53.24
CA GLN A 7 -25.22 -11.76 53.17
C GLN A 7 -24.25 -11.02 54.09
N GLN A 8 -24.00 -11.55 55.30
CA GLN A 8 -23.02 -10.94 56.20
C GLN A 8 -21.58 -11.11 55.69
N LEU A 9 -21.25 -12.25 55.07
CA LEU A 9 -19.95 -12.42 54.41
C LEU A 9 -19.78 -11.51 53.19
N GLU A 10 -20.83 -11.29 52.39
CA GLU A 10 -20.82 -10.36 51.27
C GLU A 10 -20.65 -8.90 51.72
N GLN A 11 -21.26 -8.51 52.84
CA GLN A 11 -21.02 -7.20 53.46
C GLN A 11 -19.58 -7.03 53.99
N VAL A 12 -19.02 -8.07 54.64
CA VAL A 12 -17.66 -8.02 55.21
C VAL A 12 -16.57 -8.09 54.13
N ALA A 13 -16.83 -8.76 53.01
CA ALA A 13 -15.90 -8.86 51.88
C ALA A 13 -15.87 -7.60 50.98
N GLY A 14 -16.75 -6.61 51.23
CA GLY A 14 -16.76 -5.31 50.55
C GLY A 14 -17.21 -5.34 49.08
N MET A 15 -17.52 -6.53 48.54
CA MET A 15 -18.01 -6.72 47.17
C MET A 15 -18.71 -8.08 47.06
N THR A 16 -19.89 -8.08 46.46
CA THR A 16 -20.64 -9.32 46.19
C THR A 16 -19.98 -10.13 45.06
N ARG A 17 -20.28 -11.44 45.00
CA ARG A 17 -19.75 -12.31 43.94
C ARG A 17 -20.16 -11.86 42.54
N GLU A 18 -21.37 -11.33 42.39
CA GLU A 18 -21.86 -10.81 41.11
C GLU A 18 -21.16 -9.50 40.71
N GLU A 19 -20.89 -8.61 41.65
CA GLU A 19 -20.10 -7.39 41.39
C GLU A 19 -18.67 -7.72 40.97
N ALA A 20 -18.02 -8.67 41.64
CA ALA A 20 -16.68 -9.12 41.27
C ALA A 20 -16.65 -9.72 39.85
N LYS A 21 -17.65 -10.54 39.51
CA LYS A 21 -17.79 -11.13 38.17
C LYS A 21 -18.03 -10.06 37.11
N LYS A 22 -18.88 -9.07 37.40
CA LYS A 22 -19.16 -7.96 36.50
C LYS A 22 -17.91 -7.12 36.24
N GLY A 23 -17.16 -6.76 37.29
CA GLY A 23 -15.91 -6.02 37.17
C GLY A 23 -14.86 -6.75 36.34
N LEU A 24 -14.74 -8.07 36.53
CA LEU A 24 -13.82 -8.90 35.73
C LEU A 24 -14.21 -8.89 34.24
N ILE A 25 -15.50 -9.04 33.93
CA ILE A 25 -15.99 -9.01 32.55
C ILE A 25 -15.74 -7.63 31.91
N GLU A 26 -16.02 -6.54 32.63
CA GLU A 26 -15.77 -5.18 32.15
C GLU A 26 -14.28 -4.96 31.86
N GLN A 27 -13.40 -5.43 32.74
CA GLN A 27 -11.96 -5.31 32.58
C GLN A 27 -11.46 -6.10 31.35
N MET A 28 -11.95 -7.33 31.15
CA MET A 28 -11.62 -8.11 29.95
C MET A 28 -12.08 -7.45 28.66
N VAL A 29 -13.27 -6.81 28.67
CA VAL A 29 -13.79 -6.09 27.51
C VAL A 29 -12.92 -4.87 27.20
N GLU A 30 -12.51 -4.10 28.21
CA GLU A 30 -11.64 -2.94 28.00
C GLU A 30 -10.24 -3.33 27.52
N GLU A 31 -9.66 -4.40 28.06
CA GLU A 31 -8.39 -4.95 27.54
C GLU A 31 -8.50 -5.38 26.07
N ALA A 32 -9.56 -6.12 25.73
CA ALA A 32 -9.81 -6.56 24.35
C ALA A 32 -9.98 -5.37 23.39
N LYS A 33 -10.70 -4.33 23.79
CA LYS A 33 -10.84 -3.09 23.00
C LYS A 33 -9.49 -2.40 22.80
N HIS A 34 -8.69 -2.30 23.85
CA HIS A 34 -7.39 -1.64 23.79
C HIS A 34 -6.41 -2.39 22.88
N GLU A 35 -6.38 -3.72 22.97
CA GLU A 35 -5.57 -4.55 22.08
C GLU A 35 -6.05 -4.46 20.63
N SER A 36 -7.37 -4.50 20.41
CA SER A 36 -7.97 -4.36 19.08
C SER A 36 -7.62 -3.01 18.46
N ALA A 37 -7.71 -1.92 19.22
CA ALA A 37 -7.37 -0.58 18.73
C ALA A 37 -5.87 -0.45 18.37
N LYS A 38 -4.98 -1.15 19.09
CA LYS A 38 -3.56 -1.22 18.73
C LYS A 38 -3.38 -2.00 17.43
N ARG A 39 -4.06 -3.13 17.28
CA ARG A 39 -4.00 -3.98 16.08
C ARG A 39 -4.52 -3.25 14.84
N ILE A 40 -5.64 -2.55 14.96
CA ILE A 40 -6.23 -1.74 13.88
C ILE A 40 -5.23 -0.70 13.38
N ARG A 41 -4.58 0.04 14.29
CA ARG A 41 -3.56 1.04 13.91
C ARG A 41 -2.40 0.43 13.13
N VAL A 42 -1.93 -0.76 13.52
CA VAL A 42 -0.85 -1.45 12.79
C VAL A 42 -1.30 -1.83 11.38
N ILE A 43 -2.50 -2.40 11.25
CA ILE A 43 -3.07 -2.80 9.95
C ILE A 43 -3.26 -1.58 9.04
N GLU A 44 -3.74 -0.47 9.58
CA GLU A 44 -3.92 0.77 8.82
C GLU A 44 -2.59 1.33 8.29
N GLU A 45 -1.54 1.31 9.11
CA GLU A 45 -0.21 1.77 8.69
C GLU A 45 0.40 0.86 7.61
N GLU A 46 0.33 -0.47 7.80
CA GLU A 46 0.79 -1.43 6.80
C GLU A 46 0.06 -1.27 5.46
N ALA A 47 -1.25 -1.11 5.50
CA ALA A 47 -2.07 -0.87 4.31
C ALA A 47 -1.68 0.45 3.61
N ARG A 48 -1.41 1.50 4.39
CA ARG A 48 -0.95 2.79 3.86
C ARG A 48 0.41 2.64 3.17
N GLU A 49 1.40 2.03 3.81
CA GLU A 49 2.72 1.81 3.22
C GLU A 49 2.64 0.97 1.94
N GLU A 50 1.84 -0.11 1.96
CA GLU A 50 1.64 -0.95 0.78
C GLU A 50 0.97 -0.18 -0.37
N SER A 51 -0.01 0.67 -0.06
CA SER A 51 -0.68 1.49 -1.06
C SER A 51 0.29 2.46 -1.75
N VAL A 52 1.20 3.09 -0.98
CA VAL A 52 2.24 3.99 -1.51
C VAL A 52 3.18 3.22 -2.43
N ARG A 53 3.67 2.06 -1.99
CA ARG A 53 4.56 1.21 -2.78
C ARG A 53 3.91 0.74 -4.08
N LYS A 54 2.65 0.32 -4.02
CA LYS A 54 1.86 -0.07 -5.20
C LYS A 54 1.65 1.12 -6.15
N GLY A 55 1.29 2.28 -5.62
CA GLY A 55 1.11 3.50 -6.41
C GLY A 55 2.37 3.88 -7.18
N GLN A 56 3.53 3.91 -6.50
CA GLN A 56 4.82 4.19 -7.12
C GLN A 56 5.14 3.18 -8.23
N LYS A 57 4.89 1.89 -8.00
CA LYS A 57 5.10 0.84 -9.01
C LYS A 57 4.23 1.04 -10.25
N ILE A 58 2.97 1.41 -10.08
CA ILE A 58 2.03 1.66 -11.20
C ILE A 58 2.52 2.84 -12.03
N VAL A 59 2.90 3.95 -11.39
CA VAL A 59 3.41 5.13 -12.10
C VAL A 59 4.70 4.81 -12.86
N ALA A 60 5.64 4.10 -12.22
CA ALA A 60 6.88 3.68 -12.86
C ALA A 60 6.61 2.82 -14.11
N LEU A 61 5.71 1.85 -14.01
CA LEU A 61 5.33 0.99 -15.14
C LEU A 61 4.64 1.78 -16.26
N ALA A 62 3.81 2.77 -15.92
CA ALA A 62 3.18 3.63 -16.91
C ALA A 62 4.21 4.46 -17.67
N ILE A 63 5.20 5.02 -16.97
CA ILE A 63 6.31 5.76 -17.57
C ILE A 63 7.12 4.84 -18.49
N GLU A 64 7.52 3.65 -18.02
CA GLU A 64 8.29 2.68 -18.80
C GLU A 64 7.59 2.34 -20.12
N ARG A 65 6.27 2.10 -20.07
CA ARG A 65 5.48 1.79 -21.27
C ARG A 65 5.40 2.94 -22.27
N LEU A 66 5.31 4.19 -21.79
CA LEU A 66 5.11 5.36 -22.64
C LEU A 66 6.42 5.99 -23.13
N ALA A 67 7.54 5.73 -22.45
CA ALA A 67 8.81 6.36 -22.75
C ALA A 67 9.31 6.07 -24.18
N GLY A 68 9.12 4.82 -24.66
CA GLY A 68 9.55 4.43 -26.01
C GLY A 68 8.83 5.22 -27.10
N ASP A 69 7.49 5.20 -27.08
CA ASP A 69 6.66 5.91 -28.06
C ASP A 69 6.90 7.42 -28.00
N PHE A 70 6.99 7.99 -26.79
CA PHE A 70 7.22 9.41 -26.59
C PHE A 70 8.57 9.89 -27.16
N VAL A 71 9.64 9.09 -26.99
CA VAL A 71 10.95 9.40 -27.57
C VAL A 71 10.89 9.25 -29.08
N ALA A 72 10.33 8.16 -29.61
CA ALA A 72 10.25 7.91 -31.04
C ALA A 72 9.48 9.00 -31.79
N GLU A 73 8.35 9.46 -31.23
CA GLU A 73 7.56 10.55 -31.83
C GLU A 73 8.35 11.86 -31.91
N ARG A 74 9.19 12.16 -30.91
CA ARG A 74 9.89 13.44 -30.80
C ARG A 74 11.27 13.48 -31.46
N THR A 75 11.90 12.33 -31.69
CA THR A 75 13.26 12.29 -32.25
C THR A 75 13.31 11.96 -33.74
N VAL A 76 12.20 11.51 -34.33
CA VAL A 76 12.14 11.23 -35.77
C VAL A 76 11.74 12.49 -36.53
N THR A 77 12.61 12.95 -37.42
CA THR A 77 12.29 14.01 -38.40
C THR A 77 12.43 13.45 -39.80
N VAL A 78 11.40 13.63 -40.62
CA VAL A 78 11.44 13.26 -42.04
C VAL A 78 12.07 14.41 -42.83
N VAL A 79 13.18 14.13 -43.49
CA VAL A 79 13.83 15.08 -44.41
C VAL A 79 13.55 14.64 -45.84
N PRO A 80 12.81 15.44 -46.65
CA PRO A 80 12.61 15.13 -48.05
C PRO A 80 13.93 15.30 -48.81
N LEU A 81 14.29 14.30 -49.61
CA LEU A 81 15.47 14.38 -50.47
C LEU A 81 15.08 14.88 -51.87
N PRO A 82 15.83 15.82 -52.46
CA PRO A 82 15.50 16.42 -53.75
C PRO A 82 15.82 15.51 -54.95
N SER A 83 16.58 14.41 -54.76
CA SER A 83 16.88 13.45 -55.83
C SER A 83 17.39 12.09 -55.32
N ASP A 84 17.26 11.06 -56.15
CA ASP A 84 17.79 9.71 -55.88
C ASP A 84 19.33 9.66 -55.89
N ASP A 85 20.00 10.55 -56.62
CA ASP A 85 21.46 10.67 -56.58
C ASP A 85 21.95 11.14 -55.19
N MET A 86 21.24 12.10 -54.58
CA MET A 86 21.53 12.54 -53.21
C MET A 86 21.25 11.44 -52.20
N LYS A 87 20.19 10.65 -52.40
CA LYS A 87 19.90 9.45 -51.60
C LYS A 87 21.01 8.40 -51.70
N GLY A 88 21.52 8.13 -52.90
CA GLY A 88 22.63 7.21 -53.14
C GLY A 88 23.92 7.64 -52.42
N ARG A 89 24.25 8.94 -52.46
CA ARG A 89 25.40 9.52 -51.73
C ARG A 89 25.26 9.44 -50.21
N ILE A 90 24.06 9.71 -49.68
CA ILE A 90 23.78 9.64 -48.23
C ILE A 90 23.84 8.19 -47.74
N ILE A 91 23.29 7.21 -48.47
CA ILE A 91 23.24 5.80 -48.05
C ILE A 91 24.62 5.11 -48.18
N GLY A 92 25.35 5.39 -49.26
CA GLY A 92 26.61 4.70 -49.58
C GLY A 92 26.42 3.25 -50.04
N ARG A 93 27.49 2.60 -50.53
CA ARG A 93 27.45 1.17 -50.93
C ARG A 93 27.11 0.30 -49.71
N GLU A 94 26.14 -0.61 -49.86
CA GLU A 94 25.64 -1.51 -48.81
C GLU A 94 25.10 -0.81 -47.54
N GLY A 95 24.73 0.48 -47.64
CA GLY A 95 24.17 1.23 -46.51
C GLY A 95 25.18 1.66 -45.46
N ARG A 96 26.48 1.66 -45.80
CA ARG A 96 27.59 1.94 -44.87
C ARG A 96 27.39 3.22 -44.04
N ASN A 97 26.80 4.27 -44.62
CA ASN A 97 26.70 5.58 -43.96
C ASN A 97 25.47 5.74 -43.06
N ILE A 98 24.43 4.90 -43.21
CA ILE A 98 23.20 4.95 -42.41
C ILE A 98 23.12 3.85 -41.34
N ARG A 99 24.12 2.95 -41.32
CA ARG A 99 24.25 1.83 -40.36
C ARG A 99 25.37 2.04 -39.34
N ALA A 100 26.22 3.06 -39.54
CA ALA A 100 27.31 3.42 -38.65
C ALA A 100 26.85 4.36 -37.54
#